data_AF-A0A162D0T5-F1
#
_entry.id   AF-A0A162D0T5-F1
#
_cell.length_a   1.000
_cell.length_b   1.000
_cell.length_c   1.000
_cell.angle_alpha   90.00
_cell.angle_beta   90.00
_cell.angle_gamma   90.00
#
_symmetry.space_group_name_H-M   'P 1'
#
loop_
_entity.id
_entity.type
_entity.pdbx_description
1 polymer ?
#
loop_
_entity_poly.entity_id
_entity_poly.type
_entity_poly.pdbx_seq_one_letter_code
_entity_poly.pdbx_strand_id
1 'polypeptide(L)'
;SKGCISSDDQRALTIAKEKTRRLAVGYEVPIIWREGEPDLINNQQMAKNRFQSLLRRFQTQPELERDYEAAMQKNLDQGYASRIQDPVDVNTSWPITECTRARNYASCLTPPQPSREAIAWASDIEAMFSRFRLAAEDTKYFCFLWRDKKSAETMICKMERLPFGASCSPFVAIHAIQRIAEDAGIEGKIATAVRERFYVDDYLSSAATVAEAVQEASAVKNMLANADLNLQRWISNSSEFMRSLSNNVKPHSN
;
A
#
# COMPACT_ATOMS: atom_id res chain seq x y z
N SER A 1 -27.00 -15.57 7.45
CA SER A 1 -26.36 -16.53 6.53
C SER A 1 -24.92 -16.10 6.31
N LYS A 2 -23.93 -16.89 6.77
CA LYS A 2 -22.52 -16.64 6.41
C LYS A 2 -22.39 -16.96 4.92
N GLY A 3 -22.21 -15.92 4.10
CA GLY A 3 -22.09 -16.07 2.65
C GLY A 3 -20.93 -16.99 2.31
N CYS A 4 -21.13 -17.86 1.31
CA CYS A 4 -20.08 -18.72 0.78
C CYS A 4 -18.96 -17.83 0.23
N ILE A 5 -17.81 -17.77 0.91
CA ILE A 5 -16.60 -17.10 0.41
C ILE A 5 -16.17 -17.86 -0.86
N SER A 6 -15.97 -17.15 -1.97
CA SER A 6 -15.62 -17.78 -3.24
C SER A 6 -14.25 -18.46 -3.18
N SER A 7 -13.99 -19.45 -4.04
CA SER A 7 -12.68 -20.14 -4.11
C SER A 7 -11.52 -19.15 -4.24
N ASP A 8 -11.68 -18.15 -5.12
CA ASP A 8 -10.71 -17.06 -5.32
C ASP A 8 -10.47 -16.22 -4.06
N ASP A 9 -11.51 -15.96 -3.26
CA ASP A 9 -11.39 -15.17 -2.03
C ASP A 9 -10.70 -15.97 -0.93
N GLN A 10 -11.01 -17.28 -0.80
CA GLN A 10 -10.31 -18.18 0.13
C GLN A 10 -8.84 -18.28 -0.23
N ARG A 11 -8.54 -18.46 -1.52
CA ARG A 11 -7.18 -18.52 -2.04
C ARG A 11 -6.40 -17.23 -1.78
N ALA A 12 -7.01 -16.07 -1.99
CA ALA A 12 -6.39 -14.78 -1.71
C ALA A 12 -6.05 -14.62 -0.23
N LEU A 13 -6.97 -15.00 0.66
CA LEU A 13 -6.72 -15.02 2.11
C LEU A 13 -5.56 -15.95 2.48
N THR A 14 -5.53 -17.17 1.91
CA THR A 14 -4.44 -18.12 2.13
C THR A 14 -3.09 -17.54 1.71
N ILE A 15 -2.98 -16.99 0.49
CA ILE A 15 -1.74 -16.36 0.01
C ILE A 15 -1.33 -15.21 0.92
N ALA A 16 -2.25 -14.29 1.24
CA ALA A 16 -1.95 -13.14 2.06
C ALA A 16 -1.47 -13.56 3.46
N LYS A 17 -2.09 -14.58 4.05
CA LYS A 17 -1.72 -15.11 5.36
C LYS A 17 -0.38 -15.83 5.37
N GLU A 18 -0.11 -16.66 4.37
CA GLU A 18 1.09 -17.50 4.32
C GLU A 18 2.33 -16.75 3.84
N LYS A 19 2.16 -15.78 2.93
CA LYS A 19 3.28 -15.09 2.27
C LYS A 19 3.55 -13.68 2.78
N THR A 20 2.66 -13.07 3.57
CA THR A 20 2.98 -11.80 4.24
C THR A 20 3.97 -12.06 5.37
N ARG A 21 5.13 -11.40 5.34
CA ARG A 21 6.20 -11.62 6.32
C ARG A 21 6.76 -10.33 6.88
N ARG A 22 7.07 -10.34 8.17
CA ARG A 22 7.79 -9.26 8.84
C ARG A 22 9.24 -9.24 8.39
N LEU A 23 9.77 -8.06 8.12
CA LEU A 23 11.17 -7.81 7.80
C LEU A 23 11.87 -7.13 8.98
N ALA A 24 13.18 -6.87 8.85
CA ALA A 24 13.92 -6.07 9.83
C ALA A 24 13.30 -4.67 10.02
N VAL A 25 12.81 -4.08 8.93
CA VAL A 25 12.05 -2.84 8.92
C VAL A 25 10.82 -3.07 8.05
N GLY A 26 9.62 -2.93 8.61
CA GLY A 26 8.36 -3.09 7.88
C GLY A 26 8.05 -4.52 7.43
N TYR A 27 7.25 -4.64 6.38
CA TYR A 27 6.67 -5.91 5.93
C TYR A 27 6.85 -6.13 4.44
N GLU A 28 6.96 -7.40 4.06
CA GLU A 28 6.87 -7.86 2.68
C GLU A 28 5.50 -8.50 2.43
N VAL A 29 4.92 -8.24 1.26
CA VAL A 29 3.61 -8.72 0.86
C VAL A 29 3.63 -9.37 -0.53
N PRO A 30 2.79 -10.39 -0.76
CA PRO A 30 2.65 -11.04 -2.06
C PRO A 30 1.65 -10.30 -2.98
N ILE A 31 1.63 -10.66 -4.26
CA ILE A 31 0.44 -10.49 -5.10
C ILE A 31 -0.50 -11.69 -4.94
N ILE A 32 -1.77 -11.36 -4.73
CA ILE A 32 -2.85 -12.34 -4.62
C ILE A 32 -3.44 -12.68 -5.99
N TRP A 33 -2.75 -13.56 -6.70
CA TRP A 33 -3.18 -14.09 -8.00
C TRP A 33 -4.43 -14.97 -7.86
N ARG A 34 -5.30 -14.93 -8.88
CA ARG A 34 -6.43 -15.86 -8.99
C ARG A 34 -5.94 -17.29 -9.21
N GLU A 35 -6.85 -18.25 -9.13
CA GLU A 35 -6.55 -19.62 -9.54
C GLU A 35 -6.17 -19.66 -11.04
N GLY A 36 -5.10 -20.41 -11.38
CA GLY A 36 -4.57 -20.52 -12.75
C GLY A 36 -3.71 -19.34 -13.22
N GLU A 37 -3.54 -18.28 -12.42
CA GLU A 37 -2.68 -17.14 -12.71
C GLU A 37 -1.33 -17.24 -11.98
N PRO A 38 -0.26 -16.59 -12.48
CA PRO A 38 -0.23 -15.68 -13.63
C PRO A 38 -0.06 -16.39 -14.99
N ASP A 39 -1.03 -16.19 -15.90
CA ASP A 39 -0.94 -16.50 -17.34
C ASP A 39 -0.96 -15.19 -18.14
N LEU A 40 0.11 -14.43 -17.98
CA LEU A 40 0.19 -13.06 -18.46
C LEU A 40 0.72 -13.03 -19.89
N ILE A 41 -0.09 -12.51 -20.81
CA ILE A 41 0.30 -12.31 -22.20
C ILE A 41 1.36 -11.20 -22.26
N ASN A 42 2.37 -11.35 -23.14
CA ASN A 42 3.34 -10.30 -23.41
C ASN A 42 2.65 -9.04 -23.96
N ASN A 43 2.65 -7.96 -23.18
CA ASN A 43 2.04 -6.67 -23.51
C ASN A 43 3.11 -5.58 -23.78
N GLN A 44 4.29 -5.99 -24.26
CA GLN A 44 5.37 -5.11 -24.73
C GLN A 44 4.87 -3.94 -25.55
N GLN A 45 4.07 -4.23 -26.57
CA GLN A 45 3.61 -3.22 -27.52
C GLN A 45 2.69 -2.21 -26.84
N MET A 46 1.82 -2.68 -25.94
CA MET A 46 0.93 -1.82 -25.17
C MET A 46 1.73 -0.88 -24.25
N ALA A 47 2.73 -1.41 -23.54
CA ALA A 47 3.60 -0.60 -22.69
C ALA A 47 4.37 0.47 -23.49
N LYS A 48 4.92 0.10 -24.65
CA LYS A 48 5.58 1.04 -25.58
C LYS A 48 4.62 2.13 -26.06
N ASN A 49 3.41 1.76 -26.46
CA ASN A 49 2.39 2.72 -26.92
C ASN A 49 1.97 3.70 -25.81
N ARG A 50 1.79 3.19 -24.57
CA ARG A 50 1.50 4.02 -23.39
C ARG A 50 2.64 4.99 -23.10
N PHE A 51 3.88 4.51 -23.12
CA PHE A 51 5.06 5.33 -22.89
C PHE A 51 5.24 6.42 -23.96
N GLN A 52 5.09 6.07 -25.24
CA GLN A 52 5.12 7.05 -26.34
C GLN A 52 4.01 8.11 -26.20
N SER A 53 2.84 7.72 -25.70
CA SER A 53 1.75 8.67 -25.44
C SER A 53 2.07 9.60 -24.27
N LEU A 54 2.73 9.11 -23.21
CA LEU A 54 3.26 9.95 -22.13
C LEU A 54 4.29 10.95 -22.65
N LEU A 55 5.25 10.52 -23.47
CA LEU A 55 6.27 11.40 -24.05
C LEU A 55 5.66 12.49 -24.93
N ARG A 56 4.62 12.18 -25.72
CA ARG A 56 3.87 13.20 -26.49
C ARG A 56 3.17 14.21 -25.59
N ARG A 57 2.68 13.80 -24.42
CA ARG A 57 2.09 14.72 -23.44
C ARG A 57 3.13 15.65 -22.83
N PHE A 58 4.34 15.17 -22.53
CA PHE A 58 5.42 16.03 -22.03
C PHE A 58 5.76 17.17 -23.00
N GLN A 59 5.69 16.94 -24.31
CA GLN A 59 5.90 17.99 -25.32
C GLN A 59 4.87 19.11 -25.24
N THR A 60 3.63 18.81 -24.82
CA THR A 60 2.54 19.79 -24.74
C THR A 60 2.30 20.31 -23.33
N GLN A 61 2.85 19.64 -22.31
CA GLN A 61 2.64 19.94 -20.88
C GLN A 61 3.97 19.87 -20.10
N PRO A 62 4.80 20.93 -20.12
CA PRO A 62 6.11 20.95 -19.46
C PRO A 62 6.04 20.78 -17.94
N GLU A 63 4.97 21.29 -17.30
CA GLU A 63 4.78 21.11 -15.85
C GLU A 63 4.55 19.64 -15.50
N LEU A 64 3.76 18.91 -16.31
CA LEU A 64 3.55 17.48 -16.14
C LEU A 64 4.88 16.70 -16.27
N GLU A 65 5.72 17.05 -17.24
CA GLU A 65 7.05 16.42 -17.40
C GLU A 65 7.89 16.60 -16.14
N ARG A 66 7.99 17.84 -15.64
CA ARG A 66 8.79 18.17 -14.44
C ARG A 66 8.29 17.42 -13.21
N ASP A 67 6.98 17.40 -12.98
CA ASP A 67 6.39 16.75 -11.81
C ASP A 67 6.55 15.23 -11.89
N TYR A 68 6.45 14.65 -13.10
CA TYR A 68 6.68 13.23 -13.33
C TYR A 68 8.16 12.84 -13.13
N GLU A 69 9.10 13.64 -13.63
CA GLU A 69 10.54 13.45 -13.37
C GLU A 69 10.85 13.49 -11.88
N ALA A 70 10.33 14.48 -11.17
CA ALA A 70 10.53 14.59 -9.72
C ALA A 70 9.95 13.38 -8.97
N ALA A 71 8.76 12.91 -9.35
CA ALA A 71 8.15 11.71 -8.78
C ALA A 71 8.97 10.44 -9.08
N MET A 72 9.49 10.32 -10.30
CA MET A 72 10.32 9.19 -10.70
C MET A 72 11.67 9.17 -9.98
N GLN A 73 12.34 10.32 -9.88
CA GLN A 73 13.58 10.44 -9.13
C GLN A 73 13.36 10.07 -7.66
N LYS A 74 12.29 10.57 -7.04
CA LYS A 74 11.91 10.19 -5.68
C LYS A 74 11.69 8.68 -5.54
N ASN A 75 10.99 8.04 -6.48
CA ASN A 75 10.75 6.60 -6.44
C ASN A 75 12.07 5.79 -6.51
N LEU A 76 13.02 6.23 -7.34
CA LEU A 76 14.32 5.57 -7.45
C LEU A 76 15.17 5.81 -6.19
N ASP A 77 15.24 7.04 -5.70
CA ASP A 77 16.05 7.42 -4.52
C ASP A 77 15.56 6.75 -3.24
N GLN A 78 14.23 6.63 -3.08
CA GLN A 78 13.61 5.96 -1.93
C GLN A 78 13.57 4.43 -2.05
N GLY A 79 14.05 3.87 -3.18
CA GLY A 79 14.01 2.43 -3.44
C GLY A 79 12.58 1.90 -3.56
N TYR A 80 11.64 2.72 -4.03
CA TYR A 80 10.29 2.29 -4.37
C TYR A 80 10.24 1.61 -5.73
N ALA A 81 11.14 2.01 -6.62
CA ALA A 81 11.39 1.36 -7.89
C ALA A 81 12.90 1.21 -8.10
N SER A 82 13.28 0.23 -8.92
CA SER A 82 14.68 0.00 -9.31
C SER A 82 14.78 -0.15 -10.83
N ARG A 83 15.98 0.08 -11.37
CA ARG A 83 16.30 -0.16 -12.78
C ARG A 83 16.65 -1.63 -12.96
N ILE A 84 16.13 -2.27 -14.00
CA ILE A 84 16.53 -3.62 -14.40
C ILE A 84 17.84 -3.51 -15.20
N GLN A 85 18.90 -4.18 -14.73
CA GLN A 85 20.23 -4.11 -15.34
C GLN A 85 20.56 -5.32 -16.22
N ASP A 86 19.96 -6.49 -15.99
CA ASP A 86 20.36 -7.75 -16.63
C ASP A 86 19.51 -8.13 -17.87
N PRO A 87 20.15 -8.51 -19.01
CA PRO A 87 19.47 -8.96 -20.24
C PRO A 87 18.58 -10.20 -20.10
N VAL A 88 18.84 -11.05 -19.10
CA VAL A 88 18.03 -12.24 -18.83
C VAL A 88 16.70 -11.84 -18.20
N ASP A 89 16.71 -10.83 -17.32
CA ASP A 89 15.51 -10.28 -16.70
C ASP A 89 14.61 -9.56 -17.70
N VAL A 90 15.16 -8.94 -18.75
CA VAL A 90 14.33 -8.26 -19.76
C VAL A 90 13.55 -9.20 -20.67
N ASN A 91 13.98 -10.44 -20.90
CA ASN A 91 13.18 -11.40 -21.70
C ASN A 91 12.04 -12.06 -20.91
N THR A 92 12.16 -12.15 -19.58
CA THR A 92 11.14 -12.73 -18.67
C THR A 92 10.32 -11.68 -17.90
N SER A 93 10.76 -10.43 -17.86
CA SER A 93 10.16 -9.32 -17.06
C SER A 93 9.77 -8.11 -17.93
N TRP A 94 9.74 -8.26 -19.25
CA TRP A 94 9.27 -7.22 -20.18
C TRP A 94 7.82 -6.82 -19.86
N PRO A 95 7.45 -5.52 -19.85
CA PRO A 95 6.61 -5.03 -18.79
C PRO A 95 5.14 -5.40 -18.96
N ILE A 96 4.69 -6.32 -18.11
CA ILE A 96 3.28 -6.59 -17.82
C ILE A 96 2.67 -5.37 -17.13
N THR A 97 2.42 -4.32 -17.92
CA THR A 97 1.74 -3.06 -17.52
C THR A 97 0.28 -3.22 -17.10
N GLU A 98 -0.22 -4.43 -16.84
CA GLU A 98 -1.59 -4.62 -16.38
C GLU A 98 -1.72 -5.88 -15.52
N CYS A 99 -1.57 -5.69 -14.21
CA CYS A 99 -2.08 -6.63 -13.22
C CYS A 99 -3.59 -6.38 -12.98
N THR A 100 -4.37 -6.07 -14.02
CA THR A 100 -5.84 -5.98 -13.97
C THR A 100 -6.50 -7.33 -13.68
N ARG A 101 -5.74 -8.41 -13.79
CA ARG A 101 -6.20 -9.78 -13.47
C ARG A 101 -6.20 -10.11 -11.98
N ALA A 102 -5.41 -9.40 -11.16
CA ALA A 102 -5.62 -9.48 -9.71
C ALA A 102 -7.06 -9.03 -9.42
N ARG A 103 -7.80 -9.77 -8.60
CA ARG A 103 -9.20 -9.41 -8.33
C ARG A 103 -9.23 -8.21 -7.38
N ASN A 104 -10.22 -7.35 -7.56
CA ASN A 104 -10.56 -6.38 -6.53
C ASN A 104 -11.30 -7.14 -5.42
N TYR A 105 -10.62 -7.38 -4.31
CA TYR A 105 -11.19 -8.02 -3.12
C TYR A 105 -11.78 -6.99 -2.15
N ALA A 106 -12.12 -5.78 -2.61
CA ALA A 106 -12.79 -4.77 -1.79
C ALA A 106 -14.12 -5.25 -1.22
N SER A 107 -14.80 -6.22 -1.85
CA SER A 107 -15.98 -6.87 -1.27
C SER A 107 -15.68 -7.67 0.00
N CYS A 108 -14.44 -8.09 0.19
CA CYS A 108 -13.97 -8.74 1.41
C CYS A 108 -13.56 -7.72 2.48
N LEU A 109 -13.41 -6.44 2.11
CA LEU A 109 -13.15 -5.37 3.05
C LEU A 109 -14.50 -4.91 3.62
N THR A 110 -14.68 -5.06 4.92
CA THR A 110 -15.81 -4.43 5.61
C THR A 110 -15.59 -2.92 5.61
N PRO A 111 -16.54 -2.11 5.09
CA PRO A 111 -16.48 -0.67 5.28
C PRO A 111 -16.40 -0.37 6.77
N PRO A 112 -15.60 0.63 7.19
CA PRO A 112 -15.55 1.01 8.58
C PRO A 112 -16.95 1.40 9.02
N GLN A 113 -17.38 0.81 10.12
CA GLN A 113 -18.65 1.11 10.76
C GLN A 113 -18.34 2.01 11.96
N PRO A 114 -17.99 3.30 11.79
CA PRO A 114 -17.69 4.15 12.93
C PRO A 114 -18.87 4.10 13.89
N SER A 115 -18.63 3.64 15.11
CA SER A 115 -19.62 3.68 16.16
C SER A 115 -20.01 5.16 16.34
N ARG A 116 -21.29 5.46 16.53
CA ARG A 116 -21.72 6.86 16.72
C ARG A 116 -21.49 7.27 18.17
N GLU A 117 -20.23 7.34 18.57
CA GLU A 117 -19.81 7.73 19.91
C GLU A 117 -19.40 9.21 19.96
N ALA A 118 -19.22 9.73 21.19
CA ALA A 118 -19.08 11.16 21.44
C ALA A 118 -17.79 11.75 20.83
N ILE A 119 -16.68 11.00 20.87
CA ILE A 119 -15.38 11.43 20.38
C ILE A 119 -15.05 10.64 19.13
N ALA A 120 -14.94 11.30 17.98
CA ALA A 120 -14.59 10.70 16.71
C ALA A 120 -13.26 11.26 16.20
N TRP A 121 -12.46 10.43 15.54
CA TRP A 121 -11.21 10.85 14.92
C TRP A 121 -10.94 10.11 13.60
N ALA A 122 -10.11 10.73 12.77
CA ALA A 122 -9.60 10.17 11.54
C ALA A 122 -8.11 10.47 11.36
N SER A 123 -7.40 9.61 10.64
CA SER A 123 -5.99 9.79 10.26
C SER A 123 -5.67 8.97 9.02
N ASP A 124 -4.75 9.46 8.18
CA ASP A 124 -4.33 8.77 6.96
C ASP A 124 -2.98 8.05 7.21
N ILE A 125 -2.76 6.89 6.58
CA ILE A 125 -1.44 6.27 6.52
C ILE A 125 -0.62 6.92 5.40
N GLU A 126 0.55 7.48 5.74
CA GLU A 126 1.42 8.13 4.77
C GLU A 126 1.97 7.16 3.72
N ALA A 127 1.55 7.37 2.46
CA ALA A 127 1.99 6.59 1.31
C ALA A 127 1.86 5.07 1.56
N MET A 128 0.70 4.66 2.09
CA MET A 128 0.45 3.31 2.62
C MET A 128 1.05 2.18 1.77
N PHE A 129 0.74 2.13 0.46
CA PHE A 129 1.21 1.04 -0.39
C PHE A 129 2.75 1.01 -0.52
N SER A 130 3.40 2.16 -0.61
CA SER A 130 4.86 2.26 -0.71
C SER A 130 5.60 1.73 0.54
N ARG A 131 4.92 1.62 1.68
CA ARG A 131 5.50 1.06 2.92
C ARG A 131 5.68 -0.45 2.86
N PHE A 132 4.85 -1.14 2.10
CA PHE A 132 4.96 -2.59 1.93
C PHE A 132 5.96 -2.93 0.82
N ARG A 133 6.95 -3.77 1.13
CA ARG A 133 7.83 -4.35 0.10
C ARG A 133 7.08 -5.43 -0.66
N LEU A 134 7.27 -5.47 -1.97
CA LEU A 134 6.70 -6.52 -2.78
C LEU A 134 7.60 -7.76 -2.73
N ALA A 135 7.01 -8.95 -2.72
CA ALA A 135 7.78 -10.19 -2.82
C ALA A 135 8.64 -10.17 -4.10
N ALA A 136 9.91 -10.58 -3.98
CA ALA A 136 10.87 -10.53 -5.09
C ALA A 136 10.35 -11.25 -6.35
N GLU A 137 9.67 -12.38 -6.15
CA GLU A 137 9.04 -13.19 -7.22
C GLU A 137 7.93 -12.46 -7.97
N ASP A 138 7.31 -11.46 -7.35
CA ASP A 138 6.19 -10.68 -7.90
C ASP A 138 6.63 -9.34 -8.52
N THR A 139 7.82 -8.82 -8.19
CA THR A 139 8.33 -7.52 -8.72
C THR A 139 8.37 -7.47 -10.25
N LYS A 140 8.65 -8.61 -10.89
CA LYS A 140 8.70 -8.74 -12.35
C LYS A 140 7.37 -8.43 -13.06
N TYR A 141 6.25 -8.49 -12.35
CA TYR A 141 4.93 -8.18 -12.91
C TYR A 141 4.59 -6.69 -12.88
N PHE A 142 5.45 -5.85 -12.30
CA PHE A 142 5.23 -4.40 -12.21
C PHE A 142 6.39 -3.61 -12.82
N CYS A 143 6.69 -3.95 -14.07
CA CYS A 143 7.71 -3.24 -14.83
C CYS A 143 7.09 -2.11 -15.66
N PHE A 144 7.87 -1.07 -15.92
CA PHE A 144 7.46 0.09 -16.72
C PHE A 144 8.67 0.71 -17.44
N LEU A 145 8.38 1.47 -18.49
CA LEU A 145 9.39 2.19 -19.27
C LEU A 145 9.60 3.58 -18.69
N TRP A 146 10.86 3.98 -18.58
CA TRP A 146 11.24 5.33 -18.16
C TRP A 146 12.38 5.86 -19.03
N ARG A 147 12.48 7.19 -19.14
CA ARG A 147 13.62 7.85 -19.78
C ARG A 147 13.86 9.19 -19.09
N ASP A 148 15.04 9.36 -18.52
CA ASP A 148 15.48 10.65 -18.01
C ASP A 148 15.59 11.63 -19.18
N LYS A 149 15.15 12.88 -19.03
CA LYS A 149 15.23 13.89 -20.11
C LYS A 149 16.63 14.17 -20.61
N LYS A 150 17.64 13.97 -19.75
CA LYS A 150 19.06 14.09 -20.11
C LYS A 150 19.60 12.84 -20.80
N SER A 151 18.86 11.73 -20.80
CA SER A 151 19.27 10.46 -21.39
C SER A 151 18.52 10.21 -22.70
N ALA A 152 19.27 9.74 -23.71
CA ALA A 152 18.66 9.21 -24.93
C ALA A 152 18.12 7.78 -24.72
N GLU A 153 18.57 7.09 -23.67
CA GLU A 153 18.28 5.69 -23.41
C GLU A 153 16.96 5.53 -22.63
N THR A 154 16.07 4.69 -23.17
CA THR A 154 14.89 4.25 -22.44
C THR A 154 15.26 3.06 -21.57
N MET A 155 15.04 3.18 -20.27
CA MET A 155 15.30 2.15 -19.29
C MET A 155 14.02 1.40 -18.92
N ILE A 156 14.20 0.19 -18.41
CA ILE A 156 13.13 -0.60 -17.81
C ILE A 156 13.30 -0.55 -16.31
N CYS A 157 12.25 -0.11 -15.64
CA CYS A 157 12.18 -0.07 -14.19
C CYS A 157 11.18 -1.11 -13.71
N LYS A 158 11.32 -1.54 -12.45
CA LYS A 158 10.33 -2.37 -11.75
C LYS A 158 9.98 -1.76 -10.40
N MET A 159 8.75 -1.99 -9.94
CA MET A 159 8.34 -1.61 -8.59
C MET A 159 8.90 -2.61 -7.58
N GLU A 160 9.47 -2.10 -6.49
CA GLU A 160 9.95 -2.85 -5.33
C GLU A 160 8.95 -2.86 -4.17
N ARG A 161 7.94 -1.99 -4.27
CA ARG A 161 6.88 -1.80 -3.27
C ARG A 161 5.54 -2.16 -3.85
N LEU A 162 4.57 -2.40 -2.97
CA LEU A 162 3.19 -2.64 -3.38
C LEU A 162 2.72 -1.42 -4.21
N PRO A 163 2.33 -1.60 -5.49
CA PRO A 163 2.07 -0.48 -6.37
C PRO A 163 0.68 0.10 -6.14
N PHE A 164 0.58 1.41 -6.29
CA PHE A 164 -0.71 2.07 -6.45
C PHE A 164 -1.34 1.67 -7.78
N GLY A 165 -2.65 1.38 -7.80
CA GLY A 165 -3.40 1.05 -9.01
C GLY A 165 -3.49 -0.44 -9.35
N ALA A 166 -2.80 -1.32 -8.63
CA ALA A 166 -3.14 -2.75 -8.67
C ALA A 166 -4.43 -2.98 -7.86
N SER A 167 -5.38 -3.67 -8.47
CA SER A 167 -6.71 -3.95 -7.92
C SER A 167 -6.70 -4.70 -6.59
N CYS A 168 -5.65 -5.48 -6.34
CA CYS A 168 -5.48 -6.21 -5.08
C CYS A 168 -4.79 -5.41 -3.96
N SER A 169 -4.10 -4.30 -4.28
CA SER A 169 -3.30 -3.56 -3.31
C SER A 169 -4.05 -3.14 -2.04
N PRO A 170 -5.31 -2.65 -2.12
CA PRO A 170 -6.08 -2.31 -0.92
C PRO A 170 -6.27 -3.50 0.03
N PHE A 171 -6.63 -4.67 -0.51
CA PHE A 171 -6.81 -5.88 0.28
C PHE A 171 -5.50 -6.35 0.91
N VAL A 172 -4.43 -6.38 0.10
CA VAL A 172 -3.11 -6.82 0.58
C VAL A 172 -2.61 -5.92 1.70
N ALA A 173 -2.75 -4.59 1.56
CA ALA A 173 -2.35 -3.63 2.58
C ALA A 173 -3.13 -3.78 3.88
N ILE A 174 -4.47 -3.92 3.81
CA ILE A 174 -5.30 -4.11 5.01
C ILE A 174 -5.00 -5.44 5.69
N HIS A 175 -4.81 -6.52 4.93
CA HIS A 175 -4.43 -7.80 5.50
C HIS A 175 -3.04 -7.73 6.17
N ALA A 176 -2.11 -6.98 5.59
CA ALA A 176 -0.81 -6.74 6.21
C ALA A 176 -0.92 -5.94 7.52
N ILE A 177 -1.83 -4.95 7.61
CA ILE A 177 -2.15 -4.23 8.86
C ILE A 177 -2.72 -5.17 9.92
N GLN A 178 -3.62 -6.09 9.54
CA GLN A 178 -4.13 -7.12 10.45
C GLN A 178 -3.02 -8.04 10.93
N ARG A 179 -2.12 -8.44 10.03
CA ARG A 179 -0.94 -9.24 10.36
C ARG A 179 0.02 -8.52 11.31
N ILE A 180 0.22 -7.22 11.12
CA ILE A 180 1.00 -6.37 12.04
C ILE A 180 0.44 -6.43 13.45
N ALA A 181 -0.89 -6.34 13.60
CA ALA A 181 -1.54 -6.46 14.91
C ALA A 181 -1.35 -7.83 15.54
N GLU A 182 -1.47 -8.91 14.76
CA GLU A 182 -1.20 -10.29 15.22
C GLU A 182 0.24 -10.44 15.72
N ASP A 183 1.22 -10.03 14.90
CA ASP A 183 2.65 -10.14 15.23
C ASP A 183 3.05 -9.26 16.43
N ALA A 184 2.31 -8.18 16.69
CA ALA A 184 2.48 -7.31 17.84
C ALA A 184 1.76 -7.82 19.11
N GLY A 185 1.02 -8.94 19.03
CA GLY A 185 0.25 -9.48 20.16
C GLY A 185 -0.90 -8.58 20.59
N ILE A 186 -1.46 -7.80 19.68
CA ILE A 186 -2.57 -6.89 19.96
C ILE A 186 -3.86 -7.70 20.07
N GLU A 187 -4.58 -7.51 21.18
CA GLU A 187 -5.81 -8.23 21.49
C GLU A 187 -6.96 -7.27 21.88
N GLY A 188 -8.14 -7.83 22.14
CA GLY A 188 -9.28 -7.10 22.67
C GLY A 188 -9.79 -5.98 21.75
N LYS A 189 -10.17 -4.85 22.36
CA LYS A 189 -10.77 -3.71 21.64
C LYS A 189 -9.87 -3.16 20.54
N ILE A 190 -8.55 -3.12 20.75
CA ILE A 190 -7.60 -2.59 19.76
C ILE A 190 -7.52 -3.52 18.54
N ALA A 191 -7.49 -4.83 18.74
CA ALA A 191 -7.50 -5.79 17.64
C ALA A 191 -8.79 -5.69 16.81
N THR A 192 -9.93 -5.47 17.47
CA THR A 192 -11.20 -5.17 16.81
C THR A 192 -11.12 -3.88 16.03
N ALA A 193 -10.54 -2.81 16.60
CA ALA A 193 -10.35 -1.55 15.91
C ALA A 193 -9.51 -1.72 14.64
N VAL A 194 -8.36 -2.42 14.71
CA VAL A 194 -7.52 -2.67 13.53
C VAL A 194 -8.26 -3.46 12.44
N ARG A 195 -9.14 -4.39 12.82
CA ARG A 195 -9.91 -5.19 11.86
C ARG A 195 -11.03 -4.41 11.18
N GLU A 196 -11.64 -3.45 11.89
CA GLU A 196 -12.93 -2.88 11.51
C GLU A 196 -12.90 -1.36 11.23
N ARG A 197 -11.80 -0.67 11.52
CA ARG A 197 -11.70 0.81 11.46
C ARG A 197 -10.84 1.32 10.30
N PHE A 198 -10.15 0.46 9.57
CA PHE A 198 -9.35 0.84 8.41
C PHE A 198 -10.16 0.73 7.11
N TYR A 199 -10.16 1.80 6.32
CA TYR A 199 -10.64 1.81 4.95
C TYR A 199 -9.53 2.27 4.02
N VAL A 200 -8.91 1.30 3.35
CA VAL A 200 -7.71 1.56 2.52
C VAL A 200 -6.68 2.30 3.37
N ASP A 201 -6.38 3.56 3.08
CA ASP A 201 -5.41 4.43 3.77
C ASP A 201 -5.99 5.19 4.96
N ASP A 202 -7.31 5.21 5.15
CA ASP A 202 -7.98 5.93 6.24
C ASP A 202 -8.16 5.05 7.48
N TYR A 203 -7.78 5.57 8.65
CA TYR A 203 -8.13 5.04 9.97
C TYR A 203 -9.26 5.90 10.56
N LEU A 204 -10.45 5.33 10.74
CA LEU A 204 -11.65 6.02 11.21
C LEU A 204 -12.22 5.33 12.45
N SER A 205 -12.20 6.00 13.60
CA SER A 205 -12.73 5.40 14.85
C SER A 205 -13.38 6.43 15.77
N SER A 206 -14.00 5.93 16.82
CA SER A 206 -14.73 6.72 17.81
C SER A 206 -14.82 6.02 19.16
N ALA A 207 -14.94 6.81 20.22
CA ALA A 207 -15.03 6.35 21.60
C ALA A 207 -15.95 7.26 22.44
N ALA A 208 -16.48 6.75 23.55
CA ALA A 208 -17.38 7.46 24.44
C ALA A 208 -16.66 8.57 25.23
N THR A 209 -15.36 8.37 25.51
CA THR A 209 -14.55 9.29 26.30
C THR A 209 -13.25 9.65 25.60
N VAL A 210 -12.68 10.82 25.93
CA VAL A 210 -11.38 11.25 25.43
C VAL A 210 -10.27 10.30 25.85
N ALA A 211 -10.33 9.77 27.08
CA ALA A 211 -9.34 8.82 27.59
C ALA A 211 -9.27 7.54 26.76
N GLU A 212 -10.42 6.93 26.46
CA GLU A 212 -10.50 5.73 25.59
C GLU A 212 -10.04 6.03 24.16
N ALA A 213 -10.44 7.18 23.61
CA ALA A 213 -10.02 7.60 22.27
C ALA A 213 -8.49 7.73 22.18
N VAL A 214 -7.87 8.42 23.14
CA VAL A 214 -6.41 8.61 23.18
C VAL A 214 -5.68 7.27 23.37
N GLN A 215 -6.22 6.38 24.20
CA GLN A 215 -5.65 5.05 24.41
C GLN A 215 -5.65 4.24 23.10
N GLU A 216 -6.78 4.19 22.40
CA GLU A 216 -6.88 3.45 21.13
C GLU A 216 -5.98 4.06 20.06
N ALA A 217 -6.12 5.37 19.81
CA ALA A 217 -5.35 6.06 18.78
C ALA A 217 -3.84 5.95 19.01
N SER A 218 -3.38 6.06 20.26
CA SER A 218 -1.95 5.93 20.60
C SER A 218 -1.46 4.49 20.43
N ALA A 219 -2.26 3.48 20.82
CA ALA A 219 -1.90 2.08 20.66
C ALA A 219 -1.77 1.71 19.17
N VAL A 220 -2.76 2.08 18.35
CA VAL A 220 -2.74 1.85 16.90
C VAL A 220 -1.58 2.59 16.24
N LYS A 221 -1.37 3.86 16.59
CA LYS A 221 -0.25 4.67 16.08
C LYS A 221 1.11 4.03 16.37
N ASN A 222 1.34 3.61 17.61
CA ASN A 222 2.61 3.01 18.01
C ASN A 222 2.84 1.64 17.34
N MET A 223 1.79 0.83 17.26
CA MET A 223 1.83 -0.47 16.57
C MET A 223 2.23 -0.30 15.10
N LEU A 224 1.57 0.62 14.38
CA LEU A 224 1.87 0.88 12.98
C LEU A 224 3.25 1.49 12.78
N ALA A 225 3.66 2.45 13.63
CA ALA A 225 4.98 3.08 13.53
C ALA A 225 6.12 2.04 13.67
N ASN A 226 5.95 1.05 14.56
CA ASN A 226 6.91 -0.05 14.72
C ASN A 226 6.99 -0.97 13.48
N ALA A 227 6.00 -0.89 12.59
CA ALA A 227 5.94 -1.62 11.33
C ALA A 227 6.26 -0.73 10.11
N ASP A 228 6.86 0.46 10.31
CA ASP A 228 7.16 1.43 9.24
C ASP A 228 5.89 2.01 8.56
N LEU A 229 4.77 2.06 9.29
CA LEU A 229 3.53 2.72 8.87
C LEU A 229 3.26 3.94 9.75
N ASN A 230 3.30 5.13 9.15
CA ASN A 230 3.11 6.38 9.88
C ASN A 230 1.72 6.96 9.66
N LEU A 231 0.97 7.14 10.76
CA LEU A 231 -0.31 7.84 10.77
C LEU A 231 -0.12 9.36 10.83
N GLN A 232 -0.74 10.06 9.89
CA GLN A 232 -0.66 11.51 9.72
C GLN A 232 -2.03 12.17 9.57
N ARG A 233 -2.06 13.51 9.51
CA ARG A 233 -3.28 14.29 9.23
C ARG A 233 -4.44 13.98 10.18
N TRP A 234 -4.12 13.83 11.46
CA TRP A 234 -5.11 13.60 12.50
C TRP A 234 -6.16 14.71 12.52
N ILE A 235 -7.42 14.32 12.49
CA ILE A 235 -8.59 15.21 12.67
C ILE A 235 -9.54 14.60 13.70
N SER A 236 -10.22 15.45 14.46
CA SER A 236 -11.20 15.02 15.47
C SER A 236 -12.21 16.12 15.77
N ASN A 237 -13.38 15.73 16.25
CA ASN A 237 -14.39 16.65 16.81
C ASN A 237 -14.05 17.12 18.24
N SER A 238 -12.99 16.60 18.86
CA SER A 238 -12.54 16.98 20.21
C SER A 238 -11.14 17.59 20.19
N SER A 239 -11.06 18.87 20.58
CA SER A 239 -9.77 19.58 20.73
C SER A 239 -8.94 19.04 21.90
N GLU A 240 -9.58 18.46 22.92
CA GLU A 240 -8.89 17.81 24.03
C GLU A 240 -8.20 16.52 23.61
N PHE A 241 -8.86 15.70 22.79
CA PHE A 241 -8.24 14.53 22.16
C PHE A 241 -7.00 14.92 21.34
N MET A 242 -7.14 15.93 20.46
CA MET A 242 -6.04 16.40 19.61
C MET A 242 -4.82 16.84 20.42
N ARG A 243 -5.01 17.64 21.48
CA ARG A 243 -3.94 18.09 22.38
C ARG A 243 -3.29 16.92 23.14
N SER A 244 -4.08 15.96 23.57
CA SER A 244 -3.59 14.81 24.33
C SER A 244 -2.76 13.86 23.46
N LEU A 245 -3.18 13.63 22.22
CA LEU A 245 -2.48 12.79 21.25
C LEU A 245 -1.14 13.39 20.82
N SER A 246 -1.04 14.72 20.69
CA SER A 246 0.22 15.41 20.38
C SER A 246 1.23 15.37 21.52
N ASN A 247 0.78 15.47 22.77
CA ASN A 247 1.65 15.49 23.94
C ASN A 247 2.28 14.12 24.24
N ASN A 248 1.71 13.03 23.71
CA ASN A 248 2.25 11.67 23.82
C ASN A 248 3.35 11.37 22.78
N VAL A 249 3.76 12.35 21.95
CA VAL A 249 4.91 12.21 21.07
C VAL A 249 6.18 12.37 21.91
N LYS A 250 6.83 11.27 22.27
CA LYS A 250 8.24 11.35 22.67
C LYS A 250 9.02 11.92 21.48
N PRO A 251 9.85 12.96 21.65
CA PRO A 251 10.68 13.44 20.56
C PRO A 251 11.56 12.28 20.08
N HIS A 252 11.58 12.06 18.76
CA HIS A 252 12.53 11.13 18.15
C HIS A 252 13.94 11.54 18.58
N SER A 253 14.63 10.65 19.29
CA SER A 253 16.06 10.78 19.55
C SER A 253 16.78 10.82 18.21
N ASN A 254 17.56 11.89 18.00
CA ASN A 254 18.50 12.06 16.88
C ASN A 254 19.40 10.84 16.66
#